data_AF-A0A367ZRT7-F1
#
_entry.id   AF-A0A367ZRT7-F1
#
_cell.length_a   1.000
_cell.length_b   1.000
_cell.length_c   1.000
_cell.angle_alpha   90.00
_cell.angle_beta   90.00
_cell.angle_gamma   90.00
#
_symmetry.space_group_name_H-M   'P 1'
#
loop_
_entity.id
_entity.type
_entity.pdbx_description
1 polymer ?
#
loop_
_entity_poly.entity_id
_entity_poly.type
_entity_poly.pdbx_seq_one_letter_code
_entity_poly.pdbx_strand_id
1 'polypeptide(L)'
;MNITMKRMPWVLGLVLSVILLVPGGVRAADENDILQLEKQLIQKESELLEPELRLDTLLVERAKLDGVGGWFQGSKKKELERQIGEQTALIDRLAREMAALQKQVQDMVFAVGQTYEKNGDYRKAIEYYLKVKNQDDKVRFRIASCYKALKEYELAIQWILKMARTDANALEIVDCYKLDGRMKEAVYWLFQILEPIDGNPAELTALDLIERYNYPNRPLDYPNFNQRLSDVYLAKAVFYYKKDFAVARADYQKAINLIAGNAEPKSVSLGILARYQNEYKVALDILDQQREAAERYYENKLREAKTAYDEAEYRYRRAQRDAEDEYARRLEWARRDMEKAERDLRALEAQASPSAELLAQARQRVQYTRDQYYYLVNNRNRFIEEYVRPARREMEEAMERYNEIVSNRTRIIENYIAPYKAKVAAAKEAFELMRSLHEAVYGMR
;
A
#
# COMPACT_ATOMS: atom_id res chain seq x y z
N MET A 1 -24.09 -29.23 14.24
CA MET A 1 -23.02 -28.69 13.38
C MET A 1 -23.18 -27.18 13.35
N ASN A 2 -22.17 -26.46 13.84
CA ASN A 2 -22.13 -25.00 13.96
C ASN A 2 -22.34 -24.32 12.60
N ILE A 3 -23.48 -23.65 12.42
CA ILE A 3 -23.64 -22.65 11.37
C ILE A 3 -23.29 -21.31 12.00
N THR A 4 -22.10 -20.84 11.69
CA THR A 4 -21.61 -19.50 11.97
C THR A 4 -22.57 -18.46 11.38
N MET A 5 -23.38 -17.81 12.22
CA MET A 5 -24.00 -16.52 11.91
C MET A 5 -22.89 -15.50 11.65
N LYS A 6 -22.52 -15.33 10.38
CA LYS A 6 -21.74 -14.19 9.94
C LYS A 6 -22.67 -12.97 9.89
N ARG A 7 -22.63 -12.20 10.98
CA ARG A 7 -22.76 -10.73 11.07
C ARG A 7 -23.51 -10.04 9.91
N MET A 8 -24.69 -9.50 10.21
CA MET A 8 -25.21 -8.27 9.60
C MET A 8 -25.22 -7.19 10.69
N PRO A 9 -24.20 -6.31 10.78
CA PRO A 9 -24.13 -5.27 11.79
C PRO A 9 -24.46 -3.90 11.18
N TRP A 10 -25.65 -3.73 10.59
CA TRP A 10 -26.21 -2.46 10.12
C TRP A 10 -27.72 -2.75 10.09
N VAL A 11 -28.59 -2.30 11.01
CA VAL A 11 -29.27 -0.99 11.02
C VAL A 11 -29.89 -0.75 12.42
N LEU A 12 -29.08 -0.55 13.47
CA LEU A 12 -29.58 0.00 14.74
C LEU A 12 -28.69 1.16 15.16
N GLY A 13 -28.67 2.18 14.31
CA GLY A 13 -28.31 3.53 14.71
C GLY A 13 -29.59 4.33 14.88
N LEU A 14 -30.17 4.30 16.08
CA LEU A 14 -31.18 5.26 16.51
C LEU A 14 -30.63 6.67 16.28
N VAL A 15 -31.02 7.33 15.19
CA VAL A 15 -30.79 8.78 15.04
C VAL A 15 -31.90 9.48 15.82
N LEU A 16 -31.70 9.55 17.13
CA LEU A 16 -32.43 10.50 17.98
C LEU A 16 -31.89 11.90 17.68
N SER A 17 -32.34 12.51 16.58
CA SER A 17 -32.20 13.94 16.36
C SER A 17 -33.22 14.67 17.24
N VAL A 18 -32.87 14.86 18.50
CA VAL A 18 -33.56 15.77 19.42
C VAL A 18 -33.38 17.19 18.87
N ILE A 19 -34.47 17.81 18.39
CA ILE A 19 -34.48 19.25 18.10
C ILE A 19 -35.04 19.99 19.33
N LEU A 20 -34.19 20.83 19.91
CA LEU A 20 -34.59 21.95 20.77
C LEU A 20 -35.18 23.04 19.88
N LEU A 21 -36.41 23.45 20.19
CA LEU A 21 -37.12 24.59 19.59
C LEU A 21 -36.34 25.89 19.77
N VAL A 22 -36.11 26.65 18.68
CA VAL A 22 -35.68 28.06 18.75
C VAL A 22 -36.50 28.90 17.77
N PRO A 23 -37.00 30.09 18.17
CA PRO A 23 -37.83 30.93 17.32
C PRO A 23 -37.01 32.01 16.57
N GLY A 24 -37.40 32.24 15.31
CA GLY A 24 -37.47 33.59 14.73
C GLY A 24 -36.40 34.00 13.71
N GLY A 25 -36.88 34.36 12.51
CA GLY A 25 -36.25 35.32 11.60
C GLY A 25 -35.65 34.75 10.31
N VAL A 26 -36.44 34.91 9.22
CA VAL A 26 -36.14 34.74 7.78
C VAL A 26 -36.36 33.34 7.16
N ARG A 27 -37.22 33.33 6.12
CA ARG A 27 -37.79 32.22 5.31
C ARG A 27 -38.21 30.95 6.06
N ALA A 28 -39.37 31.04 6.70
CA ALA A 28 -40.15 29.91 7.21
C ALA A 28 -40.51 28.84 6.15
N ALA A 29 -40.27 29.06 4.85
CA ALA A 29 -40.50 28.04 3.83
C ALA A 29 -39.45 26.92 3.94
N ASP A 30 -38.16 27.28 3.95
CA ASP A 30 -37.08 26.28 3.82
C ASP A 30 -36.92 25.41 5.09
N GLU A 31 -37.17 25.96 6.29
CA GLU A 31 -37.13 25.19 7.55
C GLU A 31 -38.33 24.24 7.71
N ASN A 32 -39.52 24.68 7.28
CA ASN A 32 -40.70 23.82 7.31
C ASN A 32 -40.56 22.67 6.30
N ASP A 33 -39.92 22.91 5.15
CA ASP A 33 -39.66 21.89 4.15
C ASP A 33 -38.68 20.82 4.67
N ILE A 34 -37.63 21.20 5.41
CA ILE A 34 -36.76 20.24 6.12
C ILE A 34 -37.58 19.41 7.11
N LEU A 35 -38.39 20.04 7.95
CA LEU A 35 -39.19 19.36 8.96
C LEU A 35 -40.22 18.40 8.35
N GLN A 36 -40.78 18.72 7.19
CA GLN A 36 -41.65 17.81 6.44
C GLN A 36 -40.89 16.60 5.92
N LEU A 37 -39.71 16.79 5.34
CA LEU A 37 -38.87 15.70 4.86
C LEU A 37 -38.37 14.79 6.00
N GLU A 38 -38.01 15.37 7.15
CA GLU A 38 -37.63 14.61 8.35
C GLU A 38 -38.78 13.76 8.89
N LYS A 39 -40.01 14.31 8.92
CA LYS A 39 -41.21 13.54 9.28
C LYS A 39 -41.45 12.37 8.31
N GLN A 40 -41.29 12.60 7.01
CA GLN A 40 -41.39 11.54 6.00
C GLN A 40 -40.31 10.48 6.19
N LEU A 41 -39.09 10.89 6.53
CA LEU A 41 -37.99 9.96 6.81
C LEU A 41 -38.31 9.08 8.03
N ILE A 42 -38.76 9.67 9.15
CA ILE A 42 -39.15 8.92 10.36
C ILE A 42 -40.32 7.97 10.07
N GLN A 43 -41.29 8.42 9.28
CA GLN A 43 -42.41 7.56 8.86
C GLN A 43 -41.91 6.36 8.04
N LYS A 44 -40.99 6.60 7.10
CA LYS A 44 -40.41 5.54 6.26
C LYS A 44 -39.52 4.57 7.04
N GLU A 45 -38.78 5.07 8.03
CA GLU A 45 -38.04 4.24 8.98
C GLU A 45 -38.99 3.33 9.77
N SER A 46 -40.12 3.87 10.21
CA SER A 46 -41.16 3.08 10.89
C SER A 46 -41.80 2.04 9.97
N GLU A 47 -42.06 2.39 8.71
CA GLU A 47 -42.61 1.49 7.68
C GLU A 47 -41.67 0.32 7.34
N LEU A 48 -40.35 0.48 7.55
CA LEU A 48 -39.36 -0.56 7.28
C LEU A 48 -39.35 -1.68 8.35
N LEU A 49 -39.69 -1.34 9.60
CA LEU A 49 -39.60 -2.26 10.73
C LEU A 49 -40.48 -3.51 10.56
N GLU A 50 -41.68 -3.36 10.02
CA GLU A 50 -42.63 -4.46 9.86
C GLU A 50 -42.16 -5.49 8.81
N PRO A 51 -41.75 -5.09 7.58
CA PRO A 51 -41.11 -6.00 6.63
C PRO A 51 -39.87 -6.71 7.17
N GLU A 52 -39.00 -6.01 7.92
CA GLU A 52 -37.80 -6.61 8.51
C GLU A 52 -38.14 -7.70 9.54
N LEU A 53 -39.06 -7.41 10.47
CA LEU A 53 -39.54 -8.39 11.44
C LEU A 53 -40.21 -9.60 10.76
N ARG A 54 -40.91 -9.36 9.65
CA ARG A 54 -41.54 -10.41 8.86
C ARG A 54 -40.50 -11.27 8.13
N LEU A 55 -39.46 -10.67 7.57
CA LEU A 55 -38.34 -11.39 6.96
C LEU A 55 -37.66 -12.31 7.99
N ASP A 56 -37.38 -11.81 9.19
CA ASP A 56 -36.79 -12.61 10.27
C ASP A 56 -37.66 -13.81 10.64
N THR A 57 -38.98 -13.60 10.73
CA THR A 57 -39.94 -14.68 11.00
C THR A 57 -39.91 -15.74 9.89
N LEU A 58 -39.93 -15.32 8.62
CA LEU A 58 -39.86 -16.23 7.47
C LEU A 58 -38.54 -17.01 7.41
N LEU A 59 -37.42 -16.38 7.76
CA LEU A 59 -36.11 -17.04 7.84
C LEU A 59 -36.08 -18.11 8.94
N VAL A 60 -36.66 -17.83 10.10
CA VAL A 60 -36.80 -18.79 11.20
C VAL A 60 -37.71 -19.96 10.80
N GLU A 61 -38.83 -19.69 10.15
CA GLU A 61 -39.74 -20.73 9.65
C GLU A 61 -39.08 -21.62 8.59
N ARG A 62 -38.34 -21.02 7.65
CA ARG A 62 -37.57 -21.76 6.65
C ARG A 62 -36.51 -22.65 7.30
N ALA A 63 -35.79 -22.14 8.31
CA ALA A 63 -34.78 -22.90 9.04
C ALA A 63 -35.35 -24.10 9.83
N LYS A 64 -36.58 -23.98 10.36
CA LYS A 64 -37.27 -25.11 11.03
C LYS A 64 -37.58 -26.26 10.07
N LEU A 65 -37.83 -25.99 8.80
CA LEU A 65 -38.09 -27.02 7.79
C LEU A 65 -36.83 -27.77 7.34
N ASP A 66 -35.64 -27.18 7.50
CA ASP A 66 -34.37 -27.85 7.19
C ASP A 66 -33.98 -28.92 8.25
N GLY A 67 -34.59 -28.87 9.45
CA GLY A 67 -34.32 -29.81 10.55
C GLY A 67 -35.31 -30.99 10.70
N VAL A 68 -36.44 -30.96 10.01
CA VAL A 68 -37.49 -32.01 10.08
C VAL A 68 -37.43 -32.85 8.81
N GLY A 69 -36.75 -33.99 8.86
CA GLY A 69 -36.60 -34.90 7.72
C GLY A 69 -37.95 -35.41 7.19
N GLY A 70 -38.39 -34.87 6.06
CA GLY A 70 -39.60 -35.33 5.36
C GLY A 70 -39.60 -34.95 3.89
N TRP A 71 -39.58 -35.96 3.01
CA TRP A 71 -39.57 -35.87 1.53
C TRP A 71 -40.74 -35.01 0.96
N PHE A 72 -41.80 -34.73 1.72
CA PHE A 72 -43.02 -34.04 1.24
C PHE A 72 -43.08 -32.50 1.45
N GLN A 73 -41.99 -31.83 1.84
CA GLN A 73 -42.03 -30.39 2.16
C GLN A 73 -41.51 -29.43 1.07
N GLY A 74 -41.14 -29.95 -0.11
CA GLY A 74 -40.53 -29.16 -1.20
C GLY A 74 -41.36 -27.97 -1.68
N SER A 75 -42.70 -28.10 -1.73
CA SER A 75 -43.60 -27.00 -2.12
C SER A 75 -43.67 -25.89 -1.07
N LYS A 76 -43.71 -26.24 0.21
CA LYS A 76 -43.72 -25.27 1.33
C LYS A 76 -42.39 -24.52 1.44
N LYS A 77 -41.26 -25.22 1.24
CA LYS A 77 -39.93 -24.59 1.21
C LYS A 77 -39.79 -23.62 0.05
N LYS A 78 -40.24 -24.02 -1.15
CA LYS A 78 -40.23 -23.15 -2.34
C LYS A 78 -41.11 -21.91 -2.15
N GLU A 79 -42.26 -22.05 -1.49
CA GLU A 79 -43.16 -20.94 -1.18
C GLU A 79 -42.56 -19.97 -0.14
N LEU A 80 -41.92 -20.48 0.92
CA LEU A 80 -41.19 -19.64 1.88
C LEU A 80 -40.00 -18.93 1.23
N GLU A 81 -39.23 -19.61 0.37
CA GLU A 81 -38.12 -18.98 -0.37
C GLU A 81 -38.62 -17.88 -1.32
N ARG A 82 -39.80 -18.05 -1.95
CA ARG A 82 -40.47 -17.00 -2.72
C ARG A 82 -40.84 -15.80 -1.84
N GLN A 83 -41.47 -16.04 -0.70
CA GLN A 83 -41.88 -14.99 0.24
C GLN A 83 -40.68 -14.25 0.84
N ILE A 84 -39.59 -14.96 1.16
CA ILE A 84 -38.31 -14.36 1.58
C ILE A 84 -37.77 -13.46 0.47
N GLY A 85 -37.78 -13.92 -0.79
CA GLY A 85 -37.35 -13.11 -1.93
C GLY A 85 -38.18 -11.84 -2.12
N GLU A 86 -39.51 -11.93 -1.98
CA GLU A 86 -40.42 -10.79 -2.07
C GLU A 86 -40.23 -9.79 -0.93
N GLN A 87 -40.08 -10.28 0.31
CA GLN A 87 -39.82 -9.43 1.47
C GLN A 87 -38.45 -8.77 1.40
N THR A 88 -37.43 -9.50 0.96
CA THR A 88 -36.08 -8.93 0.74
C THR A 88 -36.13 -7.83 -0.30
N ALA A 89 -36.82 -8.04 -1.44
CA ALA A 89 -36.96 -7.03 -2.48
C ALA A 89 -37.74 -5.78 -1.99
N LEU A 90 -38.73 -5.95 -1.11
CA LEU A 90 -39.46 -4.85 -0.48
C LEU A 90 -38.56 -4.04 0.46
N ILE A 91 -37.79 -4.70 1.33
CA ILE A 91 -36.83 -4.08 2.23
C ILE A 91 -35.78 -3.30 1.42
N ASP A 92 -35.20 -3.90 0.38
CA ASP A 92 -34.21 -3.24 -0.48
C ASP A 92 -34.78 -1.99 -1.19
N ARG A 93 -36.07 -2.03 -1.57
CA ARG A 93 -36.74 -0.87 -2.14
C ARG A 93 -36.91 0.23 -1.10
N LEU A 94 -37.48 -0.09 0.07
CA LEU A 94 -37.72 0.89 1.14
C LEU A 94 -36.41 1.48 1.66
N ALA A 95 -35.36 0.68 1.82
CA ALA A 95 -34.04 1.14 2.20
C ALA A 95 -33.45 2.14 1.19
N ARG A 96 -33.66 1.92 -0.13
CA ARG A 96 -33.26 2.87 -1.17
C ARG A 96 -34.09 4.16 -1.12
N GLU A 97 -35.39 4.07 -0.89
CA GLU A 97 -36.26 5.24 -0.72
C GLU A 97 -35.85 6.07 0.51
N MET A 98 -35.55 5.42 1.64
CA MET A 98 -35.01 6.10 2.83
C MET A 98 -33.67 6.76 2.57
N ALA A 99 -32.74 6.07 1.90
CA ALA A 99 -31.44 6.65 1.55
C ALA A 99 -31.59 7.89 0.65
N ALA A 100 -32.56 7.87 -0.28
CA ALA A 100 -32.87 9.01 -1.13
C ALA A 100 -33.46 10.18 -0.32
N LEU A 101 -34.42 9.92 0.57
CA LEU A 101 -34.99 10.93 1.46
C LEU A 101 -33.94 11.51 2.41
N GLN A 102 -33.11 10.67 3.03
CA GLN A 102 -32.01 11.12 3.87
C GLN A 102 -31.07 12.03 3.08
N LYS A 103 -30.71 11.68 1.84
CA LYS A 103 -29.89 12.54 0.99
C LYS A 103 -30.58 13.89 0.72
N GLN A 104 -31.88 13.89 0.41
CA GLN A 104 -32.64 15.13 0.18
C GLN A 104 -32.66 16.03 1.43
N VAL A 105 -32.87 15.46 2.62
CA VAL A 105 -32.79 16.19 3.89
C VAL A 105 -31.41 16.84 4.05
N GLN A 106 -30.34 16.08 3.81
CA GLN A 106 -28.96 16.57 3.94
C GLN A 106 -28.63 17.68 2.93
N ASP A 107 -29.07 17.54 1.68
CA ASP A 107 -28.90 18.54 0.64
C ASP A 107 -29.66 19.84 0.99
N MET A 108 -30.88 19.72 1.54
CA MET A 108 -31.68 20.87 1.97
C MET A 108 -31.09 21.58 3.18
N VAL A 109 -30.66 20.83 4.21
CA VAL A 109 -29.98 21.39 5.40
C VAL A 109 -28.74 22.18 4.98
N PHE A 110 -27.96 21.65 4.04
CA PHE A 110 -26.81 22.36 3.48
C PHE A 110 -27.22 23.65 2.74
N ALA A 111 -28.27 23.60 1.91
CA ALA A 111 -28.76 24.75 1.17
C ALA A 111 -29.28 25.87 2.09
N VAL A 112 -29.98 25.53 3.18
CA VAL A 112 -30.41 26.50 4.20
C VAL A 112 -29.21 27.16 4.88
N GLY A 113 -28.18 26.38 5.22
CA GLY A 113 -26.91 26.93 5.70
C GLY A 113 -26.31 27.97 4.75
N GLN A 114 -26.33 27.70 3.44
CA GLN A 114 -25.86 28.64 2.42
C GLN A 114 -26.70 29.91 2.33
N THR A 115 -28.02 29.82 2.51
CA THR A 115 -28.91 30.98 2.52
C THR A 115 -28.59 31.89 3.71
N TYR A 116 -28.43 31.32 4.91
CA TYR A 116 -28.03 32.09 6.09
C TYR A 116 -26.63 32.72 5.92
N GLU A 117 -25.67 31.99 5.35
CA GLU A 117 -24.34 32.52 5.05
C GLU A 117 -24.41 33.74 4.11
N LYS A 118 -25.18 33.64 3.01
CA LYS A 118 -25.35 34.74 2.04
C LYS A 118 -26.02 35.97 2.64
N ASN A 119 -26.89 35.78 3.63
CA ASN A 119 -27.57 36.85 4.35
C ASN A 119 -26.70 37.47 5.46
N GLY A 120 -25.51 36.92 5.73
CA GLY A 120 -24.62 37.36 6.80
C GLY A 120 -24.93 36.80 8.19
N ASP A 121 -25.92 35.91 8.31
CA ASP A 121 -26.30 35.24 9.55
C ASP A 121 -25.38 34.03 9.83
N TYR A 122 -24.08 34.29 9.98
CA TYR A 122 -23.05 33.26 10.07
C TYR A 122 -23.23 32.27 11.22
N ARG A 123 -23.77 32.71 12.36
CA ARG A 123 -24.05 31.81 13.50
C ARG A 123 -25.09 30.76 13.17
N LYS A 124 -26.19 31.17 12.50
CA LYS A 124 -27.23 30.25 12.05
C LYS A 124 -26.69 29.35 10.94
N ALA A 125 -25.92 29.90 9.99
CA ALA A 125 -25.29 29.10 8.94
C ALA A 125 -24.42 27.96 9.51
N ILE A 126 -23.59 28.26 10.53
CA ILE A 126 -22.78 27.26 11.24
C ILE A 126 -23.67 26.18 11.87
N GLU A 127 -24.75 26.56 12.55
CA GLU A 127 -25.68 25.60 13.16
C GLU A 127 -26.22 24.60 12.12
N TYR A 128 -26.63 25.08 10.95
CA TYR A 128 -27.13 24.23 9.86
C TYR A 128 -26.02 23.37 9.25
N TYR A 129 -24.83 23.92 9.01
CA TYR A 129 -23.71 23.12 8.49
C TYR A 129 -23.26 22.02 9.46
N LEU A 130 -23.35 22.25 10.77
CA LEU A 130 -23.04 21.23 11.77
C LEU A 130 -24.06 20.06 11.78
N LYS A 131 -25.29 20.29 11.31
CA LYS A 131 -26.34 19.25 11.16
C LYS A 131 -26.10 18.34 9.94
N VAL A 132 -25.20 18.71 9.02
CA VAL A 132 -24.85 17.85 7.89
C VAL A 132 -24.03 16.65 8.39
N LYS A 133 -24.53 15.43 8.15
CA LYS A 133 -23.98 14.16 8.62
C LYS A 133 -22.59 13.88 8.05
N ASN A 134 -22.41 14.12 6.75
CA ASN A 134 -21.11 13.99 6.09
C ASN A 134 -20.46 15.37 5.95
N GLN A 135 -19.72 15.79 6.97
CA GLN A 135 -18.96 17.03 6.93
C GLN A 135 -17.67 16.80 6.13
N ASP A 136 -17.82 16.73 4.80
CA ASP A 136 -16.69 16.72 3.88
C ASP A 136 -15.98 18.09 3.87
N ASP A 137 -14.90 18.20 3.09
CA ASP A 137 -14.11 19.42 3.03
C ASP A 137 -14.90 20.63 2.52
N LYS A 138 -15.96 20.42 1.71
CA LYS A 138 -16.84 21.50 1.26
C LYS A 138 -17.64 22.07 2.43
N VAL A 139 -18.22 21.23 3.27
CA VAL A 139 -18.96 21.67 4.47
C VAL A 139 -18.00 22.33 5.47
N ARG A 140 -16.84 21.71 5.73
CA ARG A 140 -15.83 22.24 6.66
C ARG A 140 -15.33 23.61 6.24
N PHE A 141 -15.06 23.80 4.95
CA PHE A 141 -14.64 25.08 4.41
C PHE A 141 -15.69 26.19 4.62
N ARG A 142 -16.97 25.86 4.44
CA ARG A 142 -18.08 26.80 4.70
C ARG A 142 -18.15 27.19 6.18
N ILE A 143 -18.06 26.22 7.08
CA ILE A 143 -18.01 26.47 8.53
C ILE A 143 -16.82 27.37 8.89
N ALA A 144 -15.63 27.07 8.37
CA ALA A 144 -14.43 27.88 8.58
C ALA A 144 -14.61 29.31 8.06
N SER A 145 -15.21 29.47 6.87
CA SER A 145 -15.50 30.78 6.27
C SER A 145 -16.46 31.61 7.13
N CYS A 146 -17.49 30.98 7.70
CA CYS A 146 -18.40 31.65 8.64
C CYS A 146 -17.68 32.09 9.93
N TYR A 147 -16.84 31.23 10.52
CA TYR A 147 -16.02 31.61 11.68
C TYR A 147 -15.04 32.74 11.37
N LYS A 148 -14.41 32.71 10.20
CA LYS A 148 -13.52 33.77 9.70
C LYS A 148 -14.28 35.10 9.53
N ALA A 149 -15.49 35.08 8.99
CA ALA A 149 -16.35 36.27 8.87
C ALA A 149 -16.79 36.84 10.23
N LEU A 150 -16.95 35.98 11.24
CA LEU A 150 -17.18 36.37 12.64
C LEU A 150 -15.91 36.83 13.37
N LYS A 151 -14.75 36.83 12.72
CA LYS A 151 -13.42 37.10 13.31
C LYS A 151 -13.00 36.11 14.39
N GLU A 152 -13.57 34.90 14.36
CA GLU A 152 -13.21 33.79 15.24
C GLU A 152 -12.14 32.92 14.57
N TYR A 153 -10.97 33.52 14.32
CA TYR A 153 -9.94 32.94 13.47
C TYR A 153 -9.40 31.60 13.98
N GLU A 154 -9.26 31.42 15.30
CA GLU A 154 -8.80 30.17 15.90
C GLU A 154 -9.77 29.00 15.58
N LEU A 155 -11.08 29.24 15.66
CA LEU A 155 -12.08 28.22 15.29
C LEU A 155 -12.06 27.96 13.79
N ALA A 156 -11.92 28.99 12.96
CA ALA A 156 -11.76 28.82 11.51
C ALA A 156 -10.56 27.93 11.18
N ILE A 157 -9.41 28.16 11.82
CA ILE A 157 -8.18 27.36 11.64
C ILE A 157 -8.42 25.90 12.05
N GLN A 158 -9.06 25.66 13.19
CA GLN A 158 -9.38 24.29 13.64
C GLN A 158 -10.25 23.52 12.62
N TRP A 159 -11.16 24.21 11.93
CA TRP A 159 -11.97 23.59 10.89
C TRP A 159 -11.18 23.34 9.61
N ILE A 160 -10.30 24.25 9.20
CA ILE A 160 -9.44 24.06 8.03
C ILE A 160 -8.44 22.92 8.25
N LEU A 161 -7.88 22.78 9.45
CA LEU A 161 -6.96 21.69 9.80
C LEU A 161 -7.61 20.30 9.78
N LYS A 162 -8.95 20.21 9.81
CA LYS A 162 -9.67 18.94 9.63
C LYS A 162 -9.83 18.55 8.15
N MET A 163 -9.58 19.47 7.22
CA MET A 163 -9.67 19.22 5.78
C MET A 163 -8.45 18.48 5.25
N ALA A 164 -8.49 18.04 3.99
CA ALA A 164 -7.32 17.49 3.31
C ALA A 164 -6.15 18.50 3.36
N ARG A 165 -4.95 18.00 3.66
CA ARG A 165 -3.75 18.84 3.71
C ARG A 165 -3.34 19.22 2.30
N THR A 166 -3.69 20.45 1.90
CA THR A 166 -3.33 21.05 0.62
C THR A 166 -2.77 22.45 0.85
N ASP A 167 -1.95 22.93 -0.07
CA ASP A 167 -1.35 24.26 0.04
C ASP A 167 -2.39 25.38 -0.06
N ALA A 168 -3.49 25.14 -0.78
CA ALA A 168 -4.63 26.05 -0.80
C ALA A 168 -5.26 26.20 0.60
N ASN A 169 -5.44 25.09 1.31
CA ASN A 169 -5.95 25.13 2.69
C ASN A 169 -4.92 25.75 3.64
N ALA A 170 -3.63 25.53 3.42
CA ALA A 170 -2.57 26.17 4.20
C ALA A 170 -2.56 27.70 3.98
N LEU A 171 -2.81 28.19 2.77
CA LEU A 171 -2.96 29.63 2.50
C LEU A 171 -4.15 30.25 3.26
N GLU A 172 -5.26 29.53 3.39
CA GLU A 172 -6.39 30.00 4.21
C GLU A 172 -6.01 30.09 5.70
N ILE A 173 -5.21 29.15 6.20
CA ILE A 173 -4.66 29.21 7.56
C ILE A 173 -3.74 30.42 7.72
N VAL A 174 -2.86 30.70 6.75
CA VAL A 174 -1.99 31.89 6.73
C VAL A 174 -2.83 33.17 6.83
N ASP A 175 -3.91 33.27 6.05
CA ASP A 175 -4.77 34.45 6.06
C ASP A 175 -5.47 34.63 7.42
N CYS A 176 -5.97 33.55 8.02
CA CYS A 176 -6.56 33.60 9.37
C CYS A 176 -5.55 34.08 10.42
N TYR A 177 -4.33 33.54 10.45
CA TYR A 177 -3.29 34.01 11.40
C TYR A 177 -2.92 35.47 11.18
N LYS A 178 -2.83 35.91 9.92
CA LYS A 178 -2.54 37.29 9.58
C LYS A 178 -3.64 38.23 10.07
N LEU A 179 -4.90 37.88 9.83
CA LEU A 179 -6.07 38.66 10.27
C LEU A 179 -6.18 38.73 11.80
N ASP A 180 -5.73 37.68 12.51
CA ASP A 180 -5.64 37.64 13.97
C ASP A 180 -4.43 38.40 14.54
N GLY A 181 -3.58 39.00 13.70
CA GLY A 181 -2.35 39.69 14.11
C GLY A 181 -1.19 38.76 14.51
N ARG A 182 -1.36 37.44 14.34
CA ARG A 182 -0.39 36.39 14.67
C ARG A 182 0.58 36.15 13.51
N MET A 183 1.35 37.19 13.22
CA MET A 183 2.25 37.21 12.06
C MET A 183 3.36 36.15 12.12
N LYS A 184 3.78 35.75 13.33
CA LYS A 184 4.74 34.65 13.51
C LYS A 184 4.19 33.36 12.89
N GLU A 185 3.02 32.92 13.33
CA GLU A 185 2.38 31.71 12.82
C GLU A 185 2.05 31.80 11.33
N ALA A 186 1.64 32.97 10.84
CA ALA A 186 1.43 33.18 9.40
C ALA A 186 2.72 32.92 8.59
N VAL A 187 3.87 33.44 9.04
CA VAL A 187 5.17 33.19 8.40
C VAL A 187 5.58 31.73 8.50
N TYR A 188 5.33 31.06 9.63
CA TYR A 188 5.57 29.62 9.76
C TYR A 188 4.85 28.83 8.67
N TRP A 189 3.54 29.07 8.49
CA TRP A 189 2.73 28.36 7.52
C TRP A 189 3.09 28.69 6.08
N LEU A 190 3.52 29.93 5.78
CA LEU A 190 4.07 30.28 4.46
C LEU A 190 5.29 29.42 4.11
N PHE A 191 6.21 29.21 5.05
CA PHE A 191 7.33 28.30 4.79
C PHE A 191 6.91 26.82 4.69
N GLN A 192 5.84 26.39 5.37
CA GLN A 192 5.30 25.03 5.18
C GLN A 192 4.78 24.81 3.77
N ILE A 193 4.36 25.87 3.07
CA ILE A 193 3.96 25.81 1.65
C ILE A 193 5.20 25.82 0.74
N LEU A 194 6.25 26.56 1.09
CA LEU A 194 7.41 26.79 0.23
C LEU A 194 8.50 25.69 0.32
N GLU A 195 8.47 24.82 1.33
CA GLU A 195 9.51 23.82 1.62
C GLU A 195 8.92 22.39 1.62
N PRO A 196 9.02 21.61 0.52
CA PRO A 196 9.73 21.86 -0.75
C PRO A 196 8.92 22.63 -1.80
N ILE A 197 9.60 23.20 -2.79
CA ILE A 197 8.97 23.88 -3.94
C ILE A 197 8.68 22.87 -5.07
N ASP A 198 7.42 22.74 -5.48
CA ASP A 198 6.97 21.86 -6.56
C ASP A 198 6.42 22.64 -7.78
N GLY A 199 6.40 23.97 -7.70
CA GLY A 199 5.99 24.88 -8.76
C GLY A 199 4.48 25.11 -8.84
N ASN A 200 3.75 24.85 -7.76
CA ASN A 200 2.29 24.98 -7.75
C ASN A 200 1.83 26.45 -7.55
N PRO A 201 0.58 26.82 -7.92
CA PRO A 201 0.11 28.20 -7.80
C PRO A 201 0.07 28.76 -6.36
N ALA A 202 -0.13 27.88 -5.36
CA ALA A 202 -0.17 28.28 -3.97
C ALA A 202 1.22 28.67 -3.44
N GLU A 203 2.28 28.00 -3.89
CA GLU A 203 3.67 28.39 -3.61
C GLU A 203 4.02 29.77 -4.16
N LEU A 204 3.61 30.09 -5.38
CA LEU A 204 3.82 31.43 -5.96
C LEU A 204 3.11 32.51 -5.14
N THR A 205 1.89 32.20 -4.67
CA THR A 205 1.13 33.09 -3.80
C THR A 205 1.81 33.23 -2.43
N ALA A 206 2.27 32.12 -1.83
CA ALA A 206 2.98 32.13 -0.57
C ALA A 206 4.29 32.93 -0.65
N LEU A 207 5.01 32.82 -1.77
CA LEU A 207 6.24 33.57 -2.02
C LEU A 207 5.97 35.07 -2.16
N ASP A 208 4.91 35.48 -2.87
CA ASP A 208 4.52 36.89 -2.94
C ASP A 208 4.12 37.44 -1.56
N LEU A 209 3.35 36.66 -0.78
CA LEU A 209 2.93 37.06 0.57
C LEU A 209 4.11 37.21 1.53
N ILE A 210 5.03 36.24 1.57
CA ILE A 210 6.16 36.26 2.51
C ILE A 210 7.10 37.44 2.27
N GLU A 211 7.17 37.95 1.04
CA GLU A 211 7.95 39.12 0.68
C GLU A 211 7.27 40.44 1.05
N ARG A 212 5.95 40.51 0.85
CA ARG A 212 5.16 41.71 1.17
C ARG A 212 4.94 41.88 2.66
N TYR A 213 5.01 40.81 3.44
CA TYR A 213 4.74 40.85 4.87
C TYR A 213 5.81 41.66 5.60
N ASN A 214 5.43 42.86 6.05
CA ASN A 214 6.22 43.66 6.95
C ASN A 214 6.06 43.13 8.38
N TYR A 215 6.93 42.20 8.77
CA TYR A 215 6.99 41.66 10.13
C TYR A 215 8.25 42.16 10.87
N PRO A 216 8.13 43.12 11.80
CA PRO A 216 9.29 43.70 12.50
C PRO A 216 10.03 42.73 13.42
N ASN A 217 9.31 41.81 14.08
CA ASN A 217 9.89 40.82 15.00
C ASN A 217 10.55 39.64 14.28
N ARG A 218 10.58 39.66 12.93
CA ARG A 218 11.16 38.61 12.09
C ARG A 218 12.60 38.21 12.49
N PRO A 219 13.54 39.12 12.82
CA PRO A 219 14.89 38.72 13.20
C PRO A 219 14.95 37.93 14.51
N LEU A 220 13.99 38.16 15.42
CA LEU A 220 13.91 37.48 16.71
C LEU A 220 13.25 36.10 16.59
N ASP A 221 12.10 36.03 15.90
CA ASP A 221 11.33 34.78 15.78
C ASP A 221 11.89 33.82 14.72
N TYR A 222 12.53 34.37 13.69
CA TYR A 222 13.10 33.63 12.57
C TYR A 222 14.52 34.12 12.27
N PRO A 223 15.51 33.81 13.12
CA PRO A 223 16.89 34.27 12.92
C PRO A 223 17.51 33.78 11.60
N ASN A 224 17.00 32.67 11.06
CA ASN A 224 17.40 32.10 9.77
C ASN A 224 16.43 32.45 8.61
N PHE A 225 15.54 33.44 8.76
CA PHE A 225 14.52 33.78 7.76
C PHE A 225 15.11 33.97 6.36
N ASN A 226 16.17 34.79 6.24
CA ASN A 226 16.80 35.07 4.95
C ASN A 226 17.48 33.83 4.36
N GLN A 227 18.03 32.95 5.21
CA GLN A 227 18.62 31.69 4.76
C GLN A 227 17.54 30.78 4.17
N ARG A 228 16.42 30.60 4.89
CA ARG A 228 15.30 29.77 4.41
C ARG A 228 14.72 30.31 3.11
N LEU A 229 14.49 31.63 3.04
CA LEU A 229 13.99 32.26 1.82
C LEU A 229 15.00 32.16 0.67
N SER A 230 16.31 32.27 0.96
CA SER A 230 17.36 32.00 -0.02
C SER A 230 17.29 30.56 -0.53
N ASP A 231 17.10 29.57 0.34
CA ASP A 231 17.01 28.16 -0.05
C ASP A 231 15.79 27.91 -0.96
N VAL A 232 14.65 28.56 -0.67
CA VAL A 232 13.46 28.55 -1.56
C VAL A 232 13.81 29.12 -2.95
N TYR A 233 14.52 30.25 -3.01
CA TYR A 233 14.94 30.85 -4.28
C TYR A 233 15.96 30.01 -5.04
N LEU A 234 16.88 29.32 -4.35
CA LEU A 234 17.80 28.37 -4.98
C LEU A 234 17.06 27.18 -5.57
N ALA A 235 16.08 26.62 -4.84
CA ALA A 235 15.26 25.53 -5.35
C ALA A 235 14.43 25.96 -6.56
N LYS A 236 13.87 27.18 -6.53
CA LYS A 236 13.17 27.79 -7.66
C LYS A 236 14.09 27.98 -8.87
N ALA A 237 15.32 28.46 -8.65
CA ALA A 237 16.31 28.61 -9.71
C ALA A 237 16.64 27.26 -10.37
N VAL A 238 16.78 26.19 -9.59
CA VAL A 238 16.96 24.83 -10.11
C VAL A 238 15.76 24.39 -10.96
N PHE A 239 14.54 24.60 -10.45
CA PHE A 239 13.31 24.20 -11.13
C PHE A 239 13.13 24.90 -12.49
N TYR A 240 13.46 26.18 -12.58
CA TYR A 240 13.32 26.96 -13.81
C TYR A 240 14.54 26.89 -14.73
N TYR A 241 15.70 26.39 -14.30
CA TYR A 241 16.95 26.43 -15.07
C TYR A 241 16.81 25.97 -16.53
N LYS A 242 16.11 24.84 -16.76
CA LYS A 242 15.88 24.30 -18.13
C LYS A 242 14.67 24.90 -18.83
N LYS A 243 13.73 25.52 -18.09
CA LYS A 243 12.45 26.03 -18.61
C LYS A 243 12.56 27.49 -19.04
N ASP A 244 13.18 28.30 -18.19
CA ASP A 244 13.42 29.72 -18.38
C ASP A 244 14.69 30.11 -17.61
N PHE A 245 15.81 30.14 -18.34
CA PHE A 245 17.11 30.45 -17.77
C PHE A 245 17.20 31.89 -17.22
N ALA A 246 16.46 32.84 -17.80
CA ALA A 246 16.46 34.22 -17.33
C ALA A 246 15.79 34.34 -15.95
N VAL A 247 14.66 33.64 -15.76
CA VAL A 247 13.99 33.53 -14.45
C VAL A 247 14.90 32.82 -13.44
N ALA A 248 15.52 31.70 -13.83
CA ALA A 248 16.43 30.97 -12.96
C ALA A 248 17.62 31.83 -12.49
N ARG A 249 18.21 32.60 -13.40
CA ARG A 249 19.28 33.56 -13.08
C ARG A 249 18.84 34.63 -12.09
N ALA A 250 17.64 35.19 -12.28
CA ALA A 250 17.09 36.21 -11.38
C ALA A 250 16.82 35.65 -9.98
N ASP A 251 16.22 34.45 -9.90
CA ASP A 251 15.97 33.76 -8.63
C ASP A 251 17.27 33.41 -7.90
N TYR A 252 18.29 32.93 -8.62
CA TYR A 252 19.62 32.66 -8.07
C TYR A 252 20.29 33.92 -7.50
N GLN A 253 20.28 35.02 -8.25
CA GLN A 253 20.80 36.31 -7.79
C GLN A 253 20.06 36.79 -6.53
N LYS A 254 18.74 36.62 -6.49
CA LYS A 254 17.91 36.99 -5.34
C LYS A 254 18.24 36.16 -4.11
N ALA A 255 18.42 34.85 -4.25
CA ALA A 255 18.86 33.97 -3.17
C ALA A 255 20.16 34.50 -2.51
N ILE A 256 21.17 34.80 -3.33
CA ILE A 256 22.46 35.30 -2.83
C ILE A 256 22.29 36.64 -2.11
N ASN A 257 21.52 37.56 -2.66
CA ASN A 257 21.33 38.88 -2.07
C ASN A 257 20.64 38.81 -0.70
N LEU A 258 19.77 37.82 -0.47
CA LEU A 258 19.11 37.61 0.83
C LEU A 258 20.11 37.28 1.94
N ILE A 259 21.13 36.48 1.63
CA ILE A 259 22.12 35.99 2.61
C ILE A 259 23.46 36.76 2.57
N ALA A 260 23.67 37.62 1.58
CA ALA A 260 24.89 38.43 1.47
C ALA A 260 25.09 39.34 2.70
N GLY A 261 24.03 39.97 3.20
CA GLY A 261 24.15 40.94 4.30
C GLY A 261 25.16 42.04 3.92
N ASN A 262 26.26 42.14 4.67
CA ASN A 262 27.36 43.06 4.39
C ASN A 262 28.50 42.43 3.57
N ALA A 263 28.46 41.12 3.29
CA ALA A 263 29.47 40.43 2.50
C ALA A 263 29.29 40.71 1.00
N GLU A 264 30.36 40.54 0.23
CA GLU A 264 30.29 40.64 -1.22
C GLU A 264 29.42 39.49 -1.79
N PRO A 265 28.35 39.79 -2.58
CA PRO A 265 27.47 38.76 -3.14
C PRO A 265 28.20 37.66 -3.91
N LYS A 266 29.28 38.02 -4.63
CA LYS A 266 30.12 37.07 -5.34
C LYS A 266 30.79 36.07 -4.40
N SER A 267 31.28 36.51 -3.23
CA SER A 267 31.89 35.62 -2.22
C SER A 267 30.87 34.63 -1.67
N VAL A 268 29.63 35.06 -1.45
CA VAL A 268 28.56 34.18 -0.97
C VAL A 268 28.17 33.16 -2.03
N SER A 269 28.05 33.60 -3.28
CA SER A 269 27.82 32.71 -4.43
C SER A 269 28.90 31.64 -4.59
N LEU A 270 30.18 31.99 -4.40
CA LEU A 270 31.28 31.02 -4.36
C LEU A 270 31.15 30.03 -3.19
N GLY A 271 30.69 30.49 -2.02
CA GLY A 271 30.38 29.63 -0.89
C GLY A 271 29.29 28.60 -1.20
N ILE A 272 28.24 29.00 -1.93
CA ILE A 272 27.19 28.07 -2.41
C ILE A 272 27.81 27.04 -3.37
N LEU A 273 28.60 27.48 -4.36
CA LEU A 273 29.27 26.56 -5.28
C LEU A 273 30.16 25.54 -4.58
N ALA A 274 30.94 25.99 -3.59
CA ALA A 274 31.81 25.11 -2.81
C ALA A 274 31.01 24.02 -2.08
N ARG A 275 29.80 24.32 -1.58
CA ARG A 275 28.91 23.32 -0.96
C ARG A 275 28.47 22.27 -1.98
N TYR A 276 27.97 22.68 -3.14
CA TYR A 276 27.55 21.74 -4.19
C TYR A 276 28.73 20.92 -4.74
N GLN A 277 29.90 21.52 -4.88
CA GLN A 277 31.12 20.82 -5.26
C GLN A 277 31.50 19.75 -4.22
N ASN A 278 31.39 20.09 -2.94
CA ASN A 278 31.66 19.16 -1.85
C ASN A 278 30.62 18.02 -1.81
N GLU A 279 29.33 18.31 -2.01
CA GLU A 279 28.28 17.28 -2.12
C GLU A 279 28.54 16.31 -3.27
N TYR A 280 28.95 16.82 -4.44
CA TYR A 280 29.35 15.99 -5.57
C TYR A 280 30.56 15.09 -5.24
N LYS A 281 31.58 15.65 -4.57
CA LYS A 281 32.75 14.89 -4.13
C LYS A 281 32.36 13.79 -3.13
N VAL A 282 31.54 14.11 -2.12
CA VAL A 282 31.06 13.14 -1.14
C VAL A 282 30.25 12.03 -1.82
N ALA A 283 29.43 12.36 -2.82
CA ALA A 283 28.70 11.35 -3.58
C ALA A 283 29.62 10.39 -4.34
N LEU A 284 30.73 10.89 -4.92
CA LEU A 284 31.75 10.06 -5.56
C LEU A 284 32.44 9.14 -4.55
N ASP A 285 32.88 9.69 -3.41
CA ASP A 285 33.54 8.91 -2.36
C ASP A 285 32.63 7.77 -1.86
N ILE A 286 31.33 8.06 -1.68
CA ILE A 286 30.33 7.04 -1.32
C ILE A 286 30.21 6.00 -2.43
N LEU A 287 30.10 6.40 -3.71
CA LEU A 287 29.99 5.45 -4.82
C LEU A 287 31.20 4.50 -4.87
N ASP A 288 32.41 5.01 -4.64
CA ASP A 288 33.62 4.19 -4.64
C ASP A 288 33.65 3.20 -3.47
N GLN A 289 33.27 3.63 -2.26
CA GLN A 289 33.07 2.71 -1.13
C GLN A 289 32.03 1.62 -1.43
N GLN A 290 30.95 1.97 -2.11
CA GLN A 290 29.88 1.03 -2.46
C GLN A 290 30.27 0.09 -3.60
N ARG A 291 31.20 0.47 -4.49
CA ARG A 291 31.79 -0.46 -5.47
C ARG A 291 32.55 -1.57 -4.78
N GLU A 292 33.38 -1.24 -3.79
CA GLU A 292 34.07 -2.27 -3.00
C GLU A 292 33.10 -3.17 -2.22
N ALA A 293 32.04 -2.58 -1.66
CA ALA A 293 30.99 -3.35 -0.98
C ALA A 293 30.24 -4.29 -1.94
N ALA A 294 29.98 -3.85 -3.17
CA ALA A 294 29.34 -4.66 -4.21
C ALA A 294 30.21 -5.85 -4.63
N GLU A 295 31.53 -5.66 -4.72
CA GLU A 295 32.48 -6.75 -4.99
C GLU A 295 32.44 -7.79 -3.86
N ARG A 296 32.54 -7.36 -2.60
CA ARG A 296 32.44 -8.27 -1.44
C ARG A 296 31.09 -9.01 -1.39
N TYR A 297 30.00 -8.32 -1.74
CA TYR A 297 28.68 -8.93 -1.82
C TYR A 297 28.61 -10.02 -2.90
N TYR A 298 29.16 -9.75 -4.08
CA TYR A 298 29.26 -10.73 -5.16
C TYR A 298 30.11 -11.93 -4.76
N GLU A 299 31.29 -11.70 -4.16
CA GLU A 299 32.19 -12.77 -3.71
C GLU A 299 31.52 -13.67 -2.67
N ASN A 300 30.77 -13.10 -1.72
CA ASN A 300 30.03 -13.88 -0.74
C ASN A 300 28.95 -14.74 -1.39
N LYS A 301 28.15 -14.19 -2.32
CA LYS A 301 27.16 -14.99 -3.09
C LYS A 301 27.82 -16.13 -3.86
N LEU A 302 28.94 -15.85 -4.51
CA LEU A 302 29.69 -16.84 -5.29
C LEU A 302 30.21 -17.96 -4.38
N ARG A 303 30.74 -17.59 -3.20
CA ARG A 303 31.22 -18.54 -2.20
C ARG A 303 30.08 -19.42 -1.68
N GLU A 304 28.95 -18.83 -1.30
CA GLU A 304 27.77 -19.56 -0.82
C GLU A 304 27.25 -20.55 -1.87
N ALA A 305 27.12 -20.11 -3.13
CA ALA A 305 26.67 -20.97 -4.22
C ALA A 305 27.66 -22.10 -4.51
N LYS A 306 28.97 -21.82 -4.42
CA LYS A 306 30.00 -22.84 -4.55
C LYS A 306 29.91 -23.88 -3.43
N THR A 307 29.79 -23.45 -2.17
CA THR A 307 29.63 -24.36 -1.03
C THR A 307 28.39 -25.23 -1.19
N ALA A 308 27.26 -24.66 -1.61
CA ALA A 308 26.04 -25.43 -1.88
C ALA A 308 26.23 -26.47 -3.00
N TYR A 309 26.95 -26.12 -4.07
CA TYR A 309 27.29 -27.05 -5.14
C TYR A 309 28.20 -28.18 -4.64
N ASP A 310 29.27 -27.86 -3.91
CA ASP A 310 30.22 -28.85 -3.36
C ASP A 310 29.50 -29.83 -2.41
N GLU A 311 28.57 -29.34 -1.58
CA GLU A 311 27.75 -30.17 -0.71
C GLU A 311 26.79 -31.08 -1.48
N ALA A 312 26.13 -30.56 -2.52
CA ALA A 312 25.22 -31.32 -3.37
C ALA A 312 25.97 -32.39 -4.18
N GLU A 313 27.16 -32.07 -4.69
CA GLU A 313 28.03 -33.04 -5.36
C GLU A 313 28.46 -34.16 -4.40
N TYR A 314 28.84 -33.82 -3.16
CA TYR A 314 29.17 -34.82 -2.15
C TYR A 314 28.00 -35.77 -1.88
N ARG A 315 26.77 -35.24 -1.76
CA ARG A 315 25.55 -36.04 -1.58
C ARG A 315 25.28 -36.94 -2.79
N TYR A 316 25.44 -36.43 -4.00
CA TYR A 316 25.29 -37.23 -5.22
C TYR A 316 26.29 -38.40 -5.27
N ARG A 317 27.58 -38.13 -5.01
CA ARG A 317 28.61 -39.17 -4.96
C ARG A 317 28.35 -40.21 -3.87
N ARG A 318 27.79 -39.80 -2.72
CA ARG A 318 27.36 -40.71 -1.66
C ARG A 318 26.17 -41.56 -2.10
N ALA A 319 25.14 -40.94 -2.68
CA ALA A 319 23.97 -41.65 -3.19
C ALA A 319 24.33 -42.68 -4.26
N GLN A 320 25.34 -42.41 -5.11
CA GLN A 320 25.85 -43.40 -6.06
C GLN A 320 26.39 -44.65 -5.37
N ARG A 321 27.21 -44.49 -4.33
CA ARG A 321 27.73 -45.63 -3.55
C ARG A 321 26.58 -46.38 -2.85
N ASP A 322 25.68 -45.65 -2.19
CA ASP A 322 24.54 -46.25 -1.49
C ASP A 322 23.60 -47.00 -2.45
N ALA A 323 23.42 -46.51 -3.68
CA ALA A 323 22.65 -47.17 -4.73
C ALA A 323 23.29 -48.50 -5.17
N GLU A 324 24.62 -48.53 -5.33
CA GLU A 324 25.35 -49.75 -5.69
C GLU A 324 25.29 -50.80 -4.57
N ASP A 325 25.46 -50.38 -3.32
CA ASP A 325 25.34 -51.25 -2.16
C ASP A 325 23.92 -51.82 -2.02
N GLU A 326 22.89 -50.98 -2.18
CA GLU A 326 21.50 -51.42 -2.13
C GLU A 326 21.14 -52.36 -3.28
N TYR A 327 21.62 -52.07 -4.49
CA TYR A 327 21.46 -52.96 -5.64
C TYR A 327 22.09 -54.34 -5.36
N ALA A 328 23.32 -54.36 -4.85
CA ALA A 328 24.04 -55.59 -4.52
C ALA A 328 23.26 -56.40 -3.46
N ARG A 329 22.77 -55.75 -2.40
CA ARG A 329 21.95 -56.40 -1.36
C ARG A 329 20.67 -57.01 -1.93
N ARG A 330 19.94 -56.27 -2.77
CA ARG A 330 18.69 -56.74 -3.39
C ARG A 330 18.93 -57.88 -4.36
N LEU A 331 19.99 -57.80 -5.17
CA LEU A 331 20.37 -58.85 -6.10
C LEU A 331 20.74 -60.14 -5.37
N GLU A 332 21.52 -60.04 -4.28
CA GLU A 332 21.88 -61.19 -3.43
C GLU A 332 20.63 -61.81 -2.77
N TRP A 333 19.70 -60.98 -2.28
CA TRP A 333 18.45 -61.46 -1.70
C TRP A 333 17.58 -62.18 -2.74
N ALA A 334 17.37 -61.60 -3.91
CA ALA A 334 16.61 -62.22 -5.00
C ALA A 334 17.26 -63.53 -5.47
N ARG A 335 18.59 -63.58 -5.56
CA ARG A 335 19.34 -64.79 -5.86
C ARG A 335 19.10 -65.88 -4.82
N ARG A 336 19.21 -65.55 -3.53
CA ARG A 336 18.99 -66.51 -2.43
C ARG A 336 17.55 -67.03 -2.41
N ASP A 337 16.55 -66.18 -2.66
CA ASP A 337 15.15 -66.60 -2.71
C ASP A 337 14.86 -67.51 -3.92
N MET A 338 15.43 -67.19 -5.10
CA MET A 338 15.38 -68.05 -6.28
C MET A 338 16.03 -69.42 -6.00
N GLU A 339 17.26 -69.44 -5.46
CA GLU A 339 17.97 -70.68 -5.11
C GLU A 339 17.21 -71.50 -4.04
N LYS A 340 16.52 -70.85 -3.11
CA LYS A 340 15.65 -71.51 -2.13
C LYS A 340 14.40 -72.08 -2.80
N ALA A 341 13.70 -71.33 -3.64
CA ALA A 341 12.51 -71.80 -4.36
C ALA A 341 12.83 -73.00 -5.26
N GLU A 342 13.97 -72.99 -5.95
CA GLU A 342 14.42 -74.11 -6.77
C GLU A 342 14.73 -75.36 -5.93
N ARG A 343 15.36 -75.20 -4.75
CA ARG A 343 15.59 -76.31 -3.81
C ARG A 343 14.28 -76.87 -3.27
N ASP A 344 13.36 -76.01 -2.86
CA ASP A 344 12.03 -76.40 -2.35
C ASP A 344 11.27 -77.21 -3.43
N LEU A 345 11.30 -76.78 -4.69
CA LEU A 345 10.69 -77.50 -5.83
C LEU A 345 11.34 -78.87 -6.05
N ARG A 346 12.68 -78.96 -6.11
CA ARG A 346 13.39 -80.24 -6.29
C ARG A 346 13.08 -81.22 -5.16
N ALA A 347 12.98 -80.74 -3.93
CA ALA A 347 12.64 -81.57 -2.78
C ALA A 347 11.20 -82.12 -2.87
N LEU A 348 10.24 -81.33 -3.37
CA LEU A 348 8.87 -81.79 -3.63
C LEU A 348 8.80 -82.81 -4.77
N GLU A 349 9.54 -82.59 -5.86
CA GLU A 349 9.60 -83.52 -7.00
C GLU A 349 10.22 -84.87 -6.64
N ALA A 350 11.06 -84.93 -5.59
CA ALA A 350 11.67 -86.16 -5.09
C ALA A 350 10.79 -86.98 -4.13
N GLN A 351 9.60 -86.50 -3.75
CA GLN A 351 8.68 -87.26 -2.89
C GLN A 351 8.02 -88.41 -3.66
N ALA A 352 7.69 -89.51 -2.98
CA ALA A 352 7.14 -90.71 -3.63
C ALA A 352 5.74 -90.51 -4.24
N SER A 353 4.92 -89.60 -3.69
CA SER A 353 3.58 -89.22 -4.17
C SER A 353 3.29 -87.74 -3.89
N PRO A 354 3.87 -86.78 -4.63
CA PRO A 354 3.70 -85.36 -4.39
C PRO A 354 2.31 -84.88 -4.84
N SER A 355 1.71 -83.97 -4.08
CA SER A 355 0.45 -83.32 -4.49
C SER A 355 0.68 -82.49 -5.76
N ALA A 356 -0.14 -82.73 -6.79
CA ALA A 356 -0.07 -82.01 -8.07
C ALA A 356 -0.29 -80.49 -7.89
N GLU A 357 -1.13 -80.10 -6.93
CA GLU A 357 -1.38 -78.70 -6.59
C GLU A 357 -0.14 -78.03 -5.97
N LEU A 358 0.54 -78.72 -5.04
CA LEU A 358 1.76 -78.21 -4.41
C LEU A 358 2.91 -78.07 -5.43
N LEU A 359 3.03 -79.01 -6.36
CA LEU A 359 4.00 -78.92 -7.46
C LEU A 359 3.72 -77.74 -8.39
N ALA A 360 2.45 -77.49 -8.73
CA ALA A 360 2.07 -76.34 -9.56
C ALA A 360 2.39 -75.01 -8.86
N GLN A 361 2.08 -74.88 -7.58
CA GLN A 361 2.40 -73.69 -6.78
C GLN A 361 3.92 -73.47 -6.65
N ALA A 362 4.70 -74.54 -6.40
CA ALA A 362 6.15 -74.46 -6.31
C ALA A 362 6.81 -74.02 -7.64
N ARG A 363 6.30 -74.51 -8.77
CA ARG A 363 6.76 -74.08 -10.12
C ARG A 363 6.46 -72.61 -10.39
N GLN A 364 5.26 -72.14 -10.04
CA GLN A 364 4.91 -70.72 -10.15
C GLN A 364 5.83 -69.84 -9.30
N ARG A 365 6.16 -70.28 -8.07
CA ARG A 365 7.09 -69.55 -7.19
C ARG A 365 8.51 -69.50 -7.78
N VAL A 366 9.01 -70.59 -8.35
CA VAL A 366 10.31 -70.60 -9.05
C VAL A 366 10.31 -69.63 -10.24
N GLN A 367 9.26 -69.67 -11.06
CA GLN A 367 9.14 -68.75 -12.20
C GLN A 367 9.12 -67.30 -11.73
N TYR A 368 8.29 -66.97 -10.75
CA TYR A 368 8.20 -65.62 -10.18
C TYR A 368 9.55 -65.13 -9.63
N THR A 369 10.21 -65.92 -8.78
CA THR A 369 11.51 -65.53 -8.16
C THR A 369 12.63 -65.40 -9.20
N ARG A 370 12.63 -66.26 -10.22
CA ARG A 370 13.55 -66.18 -11.36
C ARG A 370 13.32 -64.92 -12.18
N ASP A 371 12.06 -64.59 -12.48
CA ASP A 371 11.71 -63.37 -13.21
C ASP A 371 12.14 -62.12 -12.44
N GLN A 372 11.96 -62.09 -11.11
CA GLN A 372 12.42 -61.00 -10.24
C GLN A 372 13.95 -60.85 -10.25
N TYR A 373 14.70 -61.95 -10.17
CA TYR A 373 16.15 -61.94 -10.23
C TYR A 373 16.65 -61.38 -11.58
N TYR A 374 16.15 -61.92 -12.70
CA TYR A 374 16.57 -61.45 -14.03
C TYR A 374 16.09 -60.02 -14.32
N TYR A 375 14.93 -59.62 -13.78
CA TYR A 375 14.49 -58.23 -13.84
C TYR A 375 15.53 -57.31 -13.20
N LEU A 376 16.01 -57.61 -11.99
CA LEU A 376 17.05 -56.80 -11.32
C LEU A 376 18.39 -56.82 -12.08
N VAL A 377 18.82 -57.96 -12.61
CA VAL A 377 20.04 -58.07 -13.43
C VAL A 377 19.94 -57.16 -14.67
N ASN A 378 18.83 -57.26 -15.40
CA ASN A 378 18.64 -56.52 -16.65
C ASN A 378 18.33 -55.03 -16.44
N ASN A 379 17.92 -54.62 -15.23
CA ASN A 379 17.53 -53.24 -14.92
C ASN A 379 18.47 -52.54 -13.92
N ARG A 380 19.72 -52.98 -13.75
CA ARG A 380 20.71 -52.35 -12.85
C ARG A 380 20.80 -50.84 -13.03
N ASN A 381 21.03 -50.38 -14.26
CA ASN A 381 21.24 -48.96 -14.55
C ASN A 381 20.00 -48.13 -14.20
N ARG A 382 18.82 -48.66 -14.49
CA ARG A 382 17.55 -48.02 -14.15
C ARG A 382 17.36 -47.91 -12.64
N PHE A 383 17.66 -48.97 -11.89
CA PHE A 383 17.59 -48.95 -10.43
C PHE A 383 18.52 -47.87 -9.84
N ILE A 384 19.78 -47.84 -10.28
CA ILE A 384 20.77 -46.86 -9.81
C ILE A 384 20.33 -45.45 -10.19
N GLU A 385 19.88 -45.23 -11.43
CA GLU A 385 19.42 -43.92 -11.89
C GLU A 385 18.23 -43.41 -11.07
N GLU A 386 17.21 -44.23 -10.84
CA GLU A 386 16.05 -43.88 -10.02
C GLU A 386 16.44 -43.56 -8.58
N TYR A 387 17.41 -44.28 -8.01
CA TYR A 387 17.92 -44.06 -6.66
C TYR A 387 18.66 -42.71 -6.54
N VAL A 388 19.56 -42.39 -7.48
CA VAL A 388 20.40 -41.18 -7.41
C VAL A 388 19.71 -39.92 -7.94
N ARG A 389 18.59 -40.07 -8.66
CA ARG A 389 17.88 -38.98 -9.35
C ARG A 389 17.62 -37.75 -8.45
N PRO A 390 17.17 -37.87 -7.19
CA PRO A 390 16.95 -36.70 -6.34
C PRO A 390 18.24 -35.92 -6.05
N ALA A 391 19.31 -36.62 -5.68
CA ALA A 391 20.61 -35.99 -5.37
C ALA A 391 21.26 -35.39 -6.63
N ARG A 392 21.06 -36.03 -7.80
CA ARG A 392 21.51 -35.50 -9.08
C ARG A 392 20.83 -34.17 -9.42
N ARG A 393 19.51 -34.09 -9.25
CA ARG A 393 18.76 -32.84 -9.48
C ARG A 393 19.23 -31.72 -8.57
N GLU A 394 19.42 -32.01 -7.27
CA GLU A 394 19.94 -31.03 -6.30
C GLU A 394 21.32 -30.48 -6.74
N MET A 395 22.21 -31.36 -7.21
CA MET A 395 23.53 -30.97 -7.74
C MET A 395 23.42 -30.13 -9.01
N GLU A 396 22.58 -30.53 -9.97
CA GLU A 396 22.36 -29.79 -11.23
C GLU A 396 21.80 -28.39 -10.95
N GLU A 397 20.79 -28.27 -10.07
CA GLU A 397 20.21 -26.98 -9.66
C GLU A 397 21.24 -26.08 -8.96
N ALA A 398 22.08 -26.64 -8.07
CA ALA A 398 23.13 -25.88 -7.40
C ALA A 398 24.20 -25.41 -8.38
N MET A 399 24.56 -26.24 -9.37
CA MET A 399 25.50 -25.89 -10.45
C MET A 399 24.94 -24.78 -11.34
N GLU A 400 23.67 -24.86 -11.73
CA GLU A 400 23.00 -23.83 -12.51
C GLU A 400 23.01 -22.49 -11.77
N ARG A 401 22.68 -22.47 -10.47
CA ARG A 401 22.75 -21.26 -9.64
C ARG A 401 24.17 -20.67 -9.57
N TYR A 402 25.18 -21.52 -9.38
CA TYR A 402 26.58 -21.07 -9.39
C TYR A 402 26.95 -20.42 -10.72
N ASN A 403 26.64 -21.08 -11.84
CA ASN A 403 26.91 -20.58 -13.19
C ASN A 403 26.12 -19.30 -13.51
N GLU A 404 24.88 -19.19 -13.03
CA GLU A 404 24.07 -17.98 -13.14
C GLU A 404 24.75 -16.80 -12.42
N ILE A 405 25.29 -17.02 -11.22
CA ILE A 405 25.99 -15.96 -10.48
C ILE A 405 27.27 -15.55 -11.21
N VAL A 406 28.07 -16.51 -11.69
CA VAL A 406 29.29 -16.24 -12.45
C VAL A 406 29.00 -15.42 -13.71
N SER A 407 28.05 -15.88 -14.53
CA SER A 407 27.69 -15.21 -15.78
C SER A 407 27.07 -13.82 -15.57
N ASN A 408 26.42 -13.60 -14.42
CA ASN A 408 25.76 -12.33 -14.10
C ASN A 408 26.57 -11.39 -13.20
N ARG A 409 27.88 -11.61 -13.01
CA ARG A 409 28.73 -10.78 -12.14
C ARG A 409 28.51 -9.28 -12.34
N THR A 410 28.68 -8.80 -13.58
CA THR A 410 28.53 -7.38 -13.91
C THR A 410 27.14 -6.88 -13.57
N ARG A 411 26.09 -7.62 -13.91
CA ARG A 411 24.70 -7.25 -13.62
C ARG A 411 24.43 -7.16 -12.12
N ILE A 412 24.95 -8.09 -11.33
CA ILE A 412 24.79 -8.11 -9.86
C ILE A 412 25.45 -6.87 -9.24
N ILE A 413 26.69 -6.56 -9.63
CA ILE A 413 27.42 -5.40 -9.14
C ILE A 413 26.75 -4.10 -9.60
N GLU A 414 26.39 -4.00 -10.88
CA GLU A 414 25.73 -2.82 -11.44
C GLU A 414 24.39 -2.53 -10.79
N ASN A 415 23.57 -3.54 -10.55
CA ASN A 415 22.29 -3.37 -9.84
C ASN A 415 22.50 -2.89 -8.40
N TYR A 416 23.56 -3.35 -7.73
CA TYR A 416 23.89 -2.91 -6.38
C TYR A 416 24.29 -1.42 -6.34
N ILE A 417 25.12 -0.97 -7.30
CA ILE A 417 25.66 0.39 -7.30
C ILE A 417 24.78 1.42 -8.05
N ALA A 418 23.81 0.97 -8.83
CA ALA A 418 22.89 1.82 -9.60
C ALA A 418 22.30 3.02 -8.82
N PRO A 419 21.73 2.85 -7.61
CA PRO A 419 21.19 3.99 -6.85
C PRO A 419 22.26 5.02 -6.47
N TYR A 420 23.52 4.60 -6.25
CA TYR A 420 24.62 5.51 -5.93
C TYR A 420 25.14 6.24 -7.17
N LYS A 421 25.19 5.56 -8.33
CA LYS A 421 25.46 6.21 -9.61
C LYS A 421 24.42 7.30 -9.91
N ALA A 422 23.14 7.05 -9.63
CA ALA A 422 22.08 8.04 -9.79
C ALA A 422 22.28 9.26 -8.87
N LYS A 423 22.68 9.04 -7.61
CA LYS A 423 23.03 10.13 -6.68
C LYS A 423 24.22 10.96 -7.17
N VAL A 424 25.28 10.32 -7.67
CA VAL A 424 26.43 11.02 -8.27
C VAL A 424 26.02 11.85 -9.48
N ALA A 425 25.18 11.30 -10.36
CA ALA A 425 24.69 12.01 -11.53
C ALA A 425 23.85 13.24 -11.13
N ALA A 426 22.94 13.09 -10.16
CA ALA A 426 22.13 14.19 -9.65
C ALA A 426 22.98 15.28 -8.98
N ALA A 427 23.95 14.90 -8.14
CA ALA A 427 24.84 15.86 -7.48
C ALA A 427 25.73 16.60 -8.50
N LYS A 428 26.23 15.90 -9.52
CA LYS A 428 26.96 16.52 -10.63
C LYS A 428 26.10 17.52 -11.38
N GLU A 429 24.88 17.12 -11.76
CA GLU A 429 23.94 18.00 -12.47
C GLU A 429 23.63 19.25 -11.65
N ALA A 430 23.37 19.11 -10.35
CA ALA A 430 23.12 20.23 -9.45
C ALA A 430 24.33 21.17 -9.35
N PHE A 431 25.55 20.63 -9.22
CA PHE A 431 26.78 21.44 -9.20
C PHE A 431 26.99 22.20 -10.51
N GLU A 432 26.83 21.54 -11.65
CA GLU A 432 26.98 22.13 -12.98
C GLU A 432 25.96 23.24 -13.25
N LEU A 433 24.72 23.00 -12.84
CA LEU A 433 23.65 24.00 -12.89
C LEU A 433 24.01 25.23 -12.08
N MET A 434 24.41 25.05 -10.82
CA MET A 434 24.78 26.16 -9.94
C MET A 434 25.98 26.93 -10.47
N ARG A 435 26.96 26.22 -11.04
CA ARG A 435 28.13 26.82 -11.71
C ARG A 435 27.71 27.70 -12.88
N SER A 436 26.82 27.20 -13.74
CA SER A 436 26.30 27.98 -14.87
C SER A 436 25.57 29.26 -14.40
N LEU A 437 24.74 29.16 -13.35
CA LEU A 437 24.06 30.33 -12.77
C LEU A 437 25.05 31.33 -12.18
N HIS A 438 26.08 30.87 -11.47
CA HIS A 438 27.15 31.72 -10.96
C HIS A 438 27.87 32.47 -12.09
N GLU A 439 28.32 31.77 -13.12
CA GLU A 439 29.02 32.37 -14.26
C GLU A 439 28.16 33.38 -15.00
N ALA A 440 26.86 33.08 -15.18
CA ALA A 440 25.92 34.00 -15.80
C ALA A 440 25.73 35.28 -14.99
N VAL A 441 25.80 35.20 -13.66
CA VAL A 441 25.61 36.36 -12.78
C VAL A 441 26.89 37.18 -12.59
N TYR A 442 28.02 36.53 -12.31
CA TYR A 442 29.26 37.19 -11.85
C TYR A 442 30.44 37.09 -12.83
N GLY A 443 30.22 36.51 -14.00
CA GLY A 443 31.23 36.23 -15.02
C GLY A 443 32.12 35.04 -14.65
N MET A 444 32.80 34.47 -15.65
CA MET A 444 33.83 33.45 -15.42
C MET A 444 35.02 34.07 -14.66
N ARG A 445 35.54 33.34 -13.67
CA ARG A 445 36.93 33.46 -13.25
C ARG A 445 37.61 32.12 -13.45
#